data_AF-A0A1T4X943-F1
#
_entry.id   AF-A0A1T4X943-F1
#
_cell.length_a   1.000
_cell.length_b   1.000
_cell.length_c   1.000
_cell.angle_alpha   90.00
_cell.angle_beta   90.00
_cell.angle_gamma   90.00
#
_symmetry.space_group_name_H-M   'P 1'
#
loop_
_entity.id
_entity.type
_entity.pdbx_description
1 polymer ?
#
loop_
_entity_poly.entity_id
_entity_poly.type
_entity_poly.pdbx_seq_one_letter_code
_entity_poly.pdbx_strand_id
1 'polypeptide(L)'
;MNTPTPRTAGFRFSRVDAVVLGVAAVLTVWLDAQKYMLAWIVPVVVGHFFLFCNVFRVWRNREFLWAALFVLNVFYHALHGHLSWWPVTGWQLIVTLMVIGSEIRSPWYHGVGATWLNPRLQDYLNHRL
;
A
#
# COMPACT_ATOMS: atom_id res chain seq x y z
N MET A 1 -21.64 30.55 1.51
CA MET A 1 -20.22 30.23 1.81
C MET A 1 -20.14 28.73 2.03
N ASN A 2 -19.53 27.97 1.13
CA ASN A 2 -19.30 26.54 1.34
C ASN A 2 -18.13 26.41 2.31
N THR A 3 -18.40 26.10 3.57
CA THR A 3 -17.33 25.77 4.53
C THR A 3 -16.60 24.54 4.00
N PRO A 4 -15.27 24.61 3.75
CA PRO A 4 -14.52 23.45 3.32
C PRO A 4 -14.66 22.34 4.36
N THR A 5 -15.02 21.14 3.92
CA THR A 5 -15.15 19.98 4.80
C THR A 5 -13.83 19.72 5.53
N PRO A 6 -13.84 19.48 6.85
CA PRO A 6 -12.62 19.24 7.61
C PRO A 6 -11.86 18.05 7.03
N ARG A 7 -10.55 18.23 6.77
CA ARG A 7 -9.67 17.13 6.36
C ARG A 7 -9.56 16.14 7.52
N THR A 8 -9.53 14.84 7.22
CA THR A 8 -9.45 13.79 8.25
C THR A 8 -8.08 13.12 8.19
N ALA A 9 -7.56 12.75 9.36
CA ALA A 9 -6.33 12.00 9.50
C ALA A 9 -6.58 10.67 10.22
N GLY A 10 -5.74 9.67 9.95
CA GLY A 10 -5.77 8.38 10.62
C GLY A 10 -6.10 7.20 9.72
N PHE A 11 -6.17 6.03 10.36
CA PHE A 11 -6.51 4.77 9.72
C PHE A 11 -7.95 4.80 9.19
N ARG A 12 -8.15 4.29 7.97
CA ARG A 12 -9.48 4.13 7.38
C ARG A 12 -9.70 2.66 7.11
N PHE A 13 -10.85 2.13 7.52
CA PHE A 13 -11.25 0.78 7.17
C PHE A 13 -12.70 0.82 6.71
N SER A 14 -12.91 0.62 5.42
CA SER A 14 -14.24 0.53 4.83
C SER A 14 -14.72 -0.92 4.82
N ARG A 15 -16.05 -1.10 4.77
CA ARG A 15 -16.66 -2.42 4.51
C ARG A 15 -16.20 -3.00 3.18
N VAL A 16 -15.91 -2.15 2.20
CA VAL A 16 -15.36 -2.57 0.90
C VAL A 16 -13.98 -3.19 1.09
N ASP A 17 -13.11 -2.62 1.92
CA ASP A 17 -11.78 -3.19 2.20
C ASP A 17 -11.89 -4.56 2.85
N ALA A 18 -12.83 -4.73 3.79
CA ALA A 18 -13.09 -6.02 4.43
C ALA A 18 -13.52 -7.09 3.42
N VAL A 19 -14.41 -6.74 2.48
CA VAL A 19 -14.84 -7.65 1.41
C VAL A 19 -13.68 -7.99 0.49
N VAL A 20 -12.89 -6.99 0.06
CA VAL A 20 -11.73 -7.19 -0.81
C VAL A 20 -10.71 -8.12 -0.14
N LEU A 21 -10.40 -7.91 1.14
CA LEU A 21 -9.51 -8.77 1.91
C LEU A 21 -10.06 -10.20 2.06
N GLY A 22 -11.36 -10.34 2.32
CA GLY A 22 -12.01 -11.65 2.39
C GLY A 22 -11.95 -12.42 1.08
N VAL A 23 -12.29 -11.77 -0.04
CA VAL A 23 -12.20 -12.36 -1.38
C VAL A 23 -10.76 -12.71 -1.73
N ALA A 24 -9.80 -11.83 -1.43
CA ALA A 24 -8.39 -12.09 -1.66
C ALA A 24 -7.88 -13.30 -0.85
N ALA A 25 -8.30 -13.43 0.41
CA ALA A 25 -7.94 -14.57 1.25
C ALA A 25 -8.50 -15.89 0.68
N VAL A 26 -9.79 -15.92 0.30
CA VAL A 26 -10.41 -17.09 -0.33
C VAL A 26 -9.71 -17.45 -1.64
N LEU A 27 -9.43 -16.46 -2.49
CA LEU A 27 -8.73 -16.66 -3.76
C LEU A 27 -7.32 -17.20 -3.54
N THR A 28 -6.60 -16.69 -2.54
CA THR A 28 -5.25 -17.16 -2.19
C THR A 28 -5.28 -18.63 -1.78
N VAL A 29 -6.20 -19.01 -0.87
CA VAL A 29 -6.34 -20.40 -0.42
C VAL A 29 -6.73 -21.33 -1.57
N TRP A 30 -7.62 -20.87 -2.45
CA TRP A 30 -8.03 -21.64 -3.62
C TRP A 30 -6.88 -21.83 -4.62
N LEU A 31 -6.09 -20.79 -4.89
CA LEU A 31 -4.92 -20.87 -5.79
C LEU A 31 -3.80 -21.75 -5.20
N ASP A 32 -3.59 -21.68 -3.89
CA ASP A 32 -2.61 -22.51 -3.19
C ASP A 32 -3.00 -24.00 -3.23
N ALA A 33 -4.30 -24.30 -3.07
CA ALA A 33 -4.83 -25.65 -3.23
C ALA A 33 -4.60 -26.24 -4.64
N GLN A 34 -4.59 -25.39 -5.67
CA GLN A 34 -4.27 -25.78 -7.05
C GLN A 34 -2.75 -25.81 -7.33
N LYS A 35 -1.91 -25.55 -6.33
CA LYS A 35 -0.44 -25.45 -6.42
C LYS A 35 0.05 -24.44 -7.45
N TYR A 36 -0.70 -23.35 -7.66
CA TYR A 36 -0.24 -22.27 -8.53
C TYR A 36 0.95 -21.54 -7.88
N MET A 37 2.06 -21.52 -8.62
CA MET A 37 3.32 -20.89 -8.19
C MET A 37 3.20 -19.38 -7.90
N LEU A 38 2.12 -18.73 -8.37
CA LEU A 38 1.84 -17.30 -8.22
C LEU A 38 0.80 -16.98 -7.13
N ALA A 39 0.30 -17.97 -6.39
CA ALA A 39 -0.73 -17.77 -5.36
C ALA A 39 -0.33 -16.69 -4.32
N TRP A 40 0.97 -16.60 -4.00
CA TRP A 40 1.54 -15.62 -3.06
C TRP A 40 1.47 -14.16 -3.54
N ILE A 41 1.28 -13.89 -4.85
CA ILE A 41 1.19 -12.52 -5.37
C ILE A 41 -0.09 -11.84 -4.89
N VAL A 42 -1.19 -12.58 -4.79
CA VAL A 42 -2.49 -12.06 -4.36
C VAL A 42 -2.40 -11.41 -2.96
N PRO A 43 -1.97 -12.11 -1.90
CA PRO A 43 -1.90 -11.51 -0.57
C PRO A 43 -0.83 -10.41 -0.49
N VAL A 44 0.27 -10.51 -1.26
CA VAL A 44 1.29 -9.46 -1.32
C VAL A 44 0.69 -8.18 -1.90
N VAL A 45 0.09 -8.23 -3.09
CA VAL A 45 -0.47 -7.05 -3.75
C VAL A 45 -1.60 -6.47 -2.90
N VAL A 46 -2.57 -7.28 -2.50
CA VAL A 46 -3.72 -6.80 -1.72
C VAL A 46 -3.28 -6.24 -0.36
N GLY A 47 -2.36 -6.90 0.32
CA GLY A 47 -1.82 -6.42 1.59
C GLY A 47 -1.11 -5.08 1.47
N HIS A 48 -0.31 -4.87 0.41
CA HIS A 48 0.40 -3.61 0.19
C HIS A 48 -0.54 -2.48 -0.23
N PHE A 49 -1.50 -2.75 -1.12
CA PHE A 49 -2.54 -1.76 -1.44
C PHE A 49 -3.36 -1.38 -0.22
N PHE A 50 -3.71 -2.35 0.63
CA PHE A 50 -4.35 -2.06 1.90
C PHE A 50 -3.46 -1.18 2.79
N LEU A 51 -2.18 -1.50 2.91
CA LEU A 51 -1.21 -0.72 3.66
C LEU A 51 -1.12 0.73 3.14
N PHE A 52 -1.08 0.93 1.83
CA PHE A 52 -0.98 2.25 1.22
C PHE A 52 -2.27 3.04 1.29
N CYS A 53 -3.41 2.46 0.92
CA CYS A 53 -4.66 3.19 0.83
C CYS A 53 -5.30 3.43 2.20
N ASN A 54 -5.17 2.49 3.14
CA ASN A 54 -5.92 2.48 4.39
C ASN A 54 -5.06 2.86 5.61
N VAL A 55 -3.80 2.42 5.65
CA VAL A 55 -2.90 2.64 6.79
C VAL A 55 -2.12 3.94 6.62
N PHE A 56 -1.32 4.07 5.55
CA PHE A 56 -0.44 5.23 5.37
C PHE A 56 -1.06 6.34 4.52
N ARG A 57 -2.17 6.07 3.81
CA ARG A 57 -2.82 7.00 2.86
C ARG A 57 -1.81 7.64 1.91
N VAL A 58 -1.04 6.79 1.23
CA VAL A 58 -0.01 7.20 0.28
C VAL A 58 -0.66 7.90 -0.91
N TRP A 59 0.00 8.92 -1.45
CA TRP A 59 -0.51 9.63 -2.61
C TRP A 59 -0.55 8.73 -3.85
N ARG A 60 -1.65 8.75 -4.59
CA ARG A 60 -1.96 7.80 -5.68
C ARG A 60 -0.84 7.64 -6.72
N ASN A 61 -0.11 8.71 -7.04
CA ASN A 61 1.00 8.64 -7.99
C ASN A 61 2.15 7.73 -7.50
N ARG A 62 2.41 7.68 -6.19
CA ARG A 62 3.44 6.82 -5.60
C ARG A 62 2.99 5.36 -5.54
N GLU A 63 1.69 5.10 -5.39
CA GLU A 63 1.11 3.76 -5.50
C GLU A 63 1.31 3.19 -6.92
N PHE A 64 1.07 3.99 -7.96
CA PHE A 64 1.32 3.58 -9.35
C PHE A 64 2.80 3.32 -9.63
N LEU A 65 3.69 4.18 -9.12
CA LEU A 65 5.14 3.96 -9.25
C LEU A 65 5.56 2.66 -8.57
N TRP A 66 5.06 2.39 -7.36
CA TRP A 66 5.31 1.15 -6.65
C TRP A 66 4.79 -0.07 -7.42
N ALA A 67 3.59 0.01 -7.99
CA ALA A 67 3.00 -1.07 -8.78
C ALA A 67 3.79 -1.34 -10.07
N ALA A 68 4.26 -0.29 -10.75
CA ALA A 68 5.12 -0.44 -11.92
C ALA A 68 6.44 -1.13 -11.56
N LEU A 69 7.08 -0.71 -10.45
CA LEU A 69 8.30 -1.36 -9.95
C LEU A 69 8.06 -2.81 -9.54
N PHE A 70 6.91 -3.13 -8.94
CA PHE A 70 6.54 -4.50 -8.60
C PHE A 70 6.43 -5.38 -9.85
N VAL A 71 5.71 -4.92 -10.87
CA VAL A 71 5.55 -5.66 -12.13
C VAL A 71 6.89 -5.88 -12.81
N LEU A 72 7.75 -4.86 -12.87
CA LEU A 72 9.11 -5.00 -13.42
C LEU A 72 9.96 -5.99 -12.62
N ASN A 73 9.86 -5.98 -11.29
CA ASN A 73 10.57 -6.90 -10.42
C ASN A 73 10.13 -8.35 -10.64
N VAL A 74 8.81 -8.60 -10.65
CA VAL A 74 8.24 -9.92 -10.96
C VAL A 74 8.67 -10.38 -12.36
N PHE A 75 8.61 -9.49 -13.35
CA PHE A 75 9.00 -9.80 -14.73
C PHE A 75 10.48 -10.15 -14.84
N TYR A 76 11.36 -9.39 -14.18
CA TYR A 76 12.79 -9.67 -14.12
C TYR A 76 13.08 -11.04 -13.53
N HIS A 77 12.45 -11.38 -12.40
CA HIS A 77 12.60 -12.68 -11.76
C HIS A 77 12.01 -13.83 -12.58
N ALA A 78 10.91 -13.58 -13.29
CA ALA A 78 10.31 -14.54 -14.22
C ALA A 78 11.26 -14.87 -15.38
N LEU A 79 11.91 -13.86 -15.98
CA LEU A 79 12.86 -14.04 -17.08
C LEU A 79 14.10 -14.85 -16.68
N HIS A 80 14.54 -14.72 -15.42
CA HIS A 80 15.69 -15.46 -14.90
C HIS A 80 15.29 -16.84 -14.34
N GLY A 81 14.03 -17.26 -14.47
CA GLY A 81 13.54 -18.56 -14.00
C GLY A 81 13.47 -18.70 -12.46
N HIS A 82 13.70 -17.61 -11.73
CA HIS A 82 13.71 -17.59 -10.26
C HIS A 82 12.45 -16.90 -9.72
N LEU A 83 11.28 -17.47 -10.06
CA LEU A 83 9.98 -16.98 -9.58
C LEU A 83 9.65 -17.50 -8.17
N SER A 84 10.57 -17.27 -7.22
CA SER A 84 10.34 -17.55 -5.81
C SER A 84 9.79 -16.32 -5.11
N TRP A 85 8.93 -16.55 -4.11
CA TRP A 85 8.31 -15.47 -3.35
C TRP A 85 9.34 -14.63 -2.58
N TRP A 86 10.40 -15.25 -2.07
CA TRP A 86 11.38 -14.61 -1.18
C TRP A 86 12.16 -13.43 -1.80
N PRO A 87 12.87 -13.58 -2.94
CA PRO A 87 13.65 -12.47 -3.50
C PRO A 87 12.76 -11.34 -4.02
N VAL A 88 11.61 -11.69 -4.63
CA VAL A 88 10.67 -10.68 -5.14
C VAL A 88 10.08 -9.87 -3.99
N THR A 89 9.59 -10.54 -2.94
CA THR A 89 9.01 -9.84 -1.78
C THR A 89 10.05 -9.08 -0.98
N GLY A 90 11.27 -9.60 -0.82
CA GLY A 90 12.36 -8.91 -0.13
C GLY A 90 12.74 -7.60 -0.80
N TRP A 91 12.92 -7.60 -2.12
CA TRP A 91 13.21 -6.36 -2.86
C TRP A 91 12.01 -5.40 -2.83
N GLN A 92 10.81 -5.93 -2.97
CA GLN A 92 9.60 -5.13 -2.91
C GLN A 92 9.38 -4.49 -1.54
N LEU A 93 9.76 -5.15 -0.46
CA LEU A 93 9.66 -4.62 0.90
C LEU A 93 10.54 -3.37 1.06
N ILE A 94 11.75 -3.39 0.50
CA ILE A 94 12.64 -2.22 0.53
C ILE A 94 11.99 -1.04 -0.20
N VAL A 95 11.48 -1.27 -1.42
CA VAL A 95 10.76 -0.24 -2.18
C VAL A 95 9.54 0.28 -1.42
N THR A 96 8.79 -0.62 -0.78
CA THR A 96 7.62 -0.29 0.07
C THR A 96 8.02 0.64 1.21
N LEU A 97 9.06 0.29 1.96
CA LEU A 97 9.55 1.08 3.07
C LEU A 97 10.07 2.45 2.61
N MET A 98 10.73 2.52 1.45
CA MET A 98 11.15 3.79 0.86
C MET A 98 9.95 4.69 0.51
N VAL A 99 8.93 4.13 -0.15
CA VAL A 99 7.70 4.87 -0.49
C VAL A 99 7.01 5.37 0.78
N ILE A 100 6.79 4.50 1.77
CA ILE A 100 6.16 4.86 3.05
C ILE A 100 7.00 5.92 3.78
N GLY A 101 8.31 5.72 3.89
CA GLY A 101 9.21 6.67 4.55
C GLY A 101 9.24 8.04 3.86
N SER A 102 9.13 8.07 2.53
CA SER A 102 9.02 9.31 1.77
C SER A 102 7.66 9.99 1.93
N GLU A 103 6.59 9.23 2.18
CA GLU A 103 5.25 9.76 2.46
C GLU A 103 5.18 10.32 3.86
N ILE A 104 5.69 9.60 4.86
CA ILE A 104 5.71 10.04 6.25
C ILE A 104 6.48 11.37 6.41
N ARG A 105 7.56 11.57 5.64
CA ARG A 105 8.31 12.83 5.63
C ARG A 105 7.61 13.97 4.89
N SER A 106 6.58 13.67 4.12
CA SER A 106 5.81 14.68 3.39
C SER A 106 4.95 15.48 4.37
N PRO A 107 4.87 16.83 4.24
CA PRO A 107 4.00 17.64 5.08
C PRO A 107 2.51 17.31 4.89
N TRP A 108 2.17 16.59 3.81
CA TRP A 108 0.84 16.13 3.47
C TRP A 108 0.45 14.80 4.12
N TYR A 109 1.32 14.19 4.93
CA TYR A 109 1.04 12.89 5.58
C TYR A 109 -0.11 12.99 6.58
N HIS A 110 -1.11 12.13 6.40
CA HIS A 110 -2.33 12.10 7.22
C HIS A 110 -2.83 10.68 7.48
N GLY A 111 -1.96 9.68 7.35
CA GLY A 111 -2.26 8.28 7.66
C GLY A 111 -2.29 7.97 9.16
N VAL A 112 -2.08 6.70 9.51
CA VAL A 112 -2.00 6.25 10.91
C VAL A 112 -0.81 6.92 11.62
N GLY A 113 -1.01 7.29 12.89
CA GLY A 113 0.04 7.93 13.68
C GLY A 113 0.45 9.31 13.16
N ALA A 114 -0.34 9.96 12.29
CA ALA A 114 -0.02 11.28 11.74
C ALA A 114 0.22 12.35 12.82
N THR A 115 -0.41 12.24 13.99
CA THR A 115 -0.17 13.14 15.12
C THR A 115 1.24 13.03 15.71
N TRP A 116 1.89 11.88 15.58
CA TRP A 116 3.26 11.65 16.06
C TRP A 116 4.29 11.86 14.94
N LEU A 117 3.93 11.50 13.71
CA LEU A 117 4.83 11.44 12.57
C LEU A 117 4.88 12.73 11.74
N ASN A 118 3.80 13.53 11.72
CA ASN A 118 3.74 14.77 10.96
C ASN A 118 3.63 16.00 11.89
N PRO A 119 4.74 16.72 12.13
CA PRO A 119 4.74 17.94 12.94
C PRO A 119 3.85 19.06 12.39
N ARG A 120 3.55 19.04 11.08
CA ARG A 120 2.74 20.03 10.36
C ARG A 120 1.30 19.56 10.10
N LEU A 121 0.84 18.52 10.82
CA LEU A 121 -0.51 17.99 10.65
C LEU A 121 -1.59 19.07 10.87
N GLN A 122 -1.39 19.95 11.84
CA GLN A 122 -2.34 21.04 12.13
C GLN A 122 -2.48 22.00 10.94
N ASP A 123 -1.38 22.32 10.24
CA ASP A 123 -1.42 23.16 9.05
C ASP A 123 -2.17 22.46 7.90
N TYR A 124 -1.98 21.14 7.77
CA TYR A 124 -2.70 20.33 6.78
C TYR A 124 -4.21 20.33 7.05
N LEU A 125 -4.63 20.10 8.30
CA LEU A 125 -6.03 20.09 8.71
C LEU A 125 -6.70 21.46 8.53
N ASN A 126 -5.95 22.54 8.81
CA ASN A 126 -6.41 23.93 8.72
C ASN A 126 -6.30 24.53 7.31
N HIS A 127 -6.01 23.73 6.27
CA HIS A 127 -5.89 24.18 4.88
C HIS A 127 -4.82 25.28 4.66
N ARG A 128 -3.73 25.27 5.45
CA ARG A 128 -2.60 26.21 5.34
C ARG A 128 -1.42 25.66 4.52
N LEU A 129 -1.57 24.45 3.98
CA LEU A 129 -0.65 23.77 3.06
C LEU A 129 -1.24 23.70 1.65
#